data_AF-A0AAN6KSV5-F1
#
_entry.id   AF-A0AAN6KSV5-F1
#
_cell.length_a   1.000
_cell.length_b   1.000
_cell.length_c   1.000
_cell.angle_alpha   90.00
_cell.angle_beta   90.00
_cell.angle_gamma   90.00
#
_symmetry.space_group_name_H-M   'P 1'
#
loop_
_entity.id
_entity.type
_entity.pdbx_description
1 polymer ?
#
loop_
_entity_poly.entity_id
_entity_poly.type
_entity_poly.pdbx_seq_one_letter_code
_entity_poly.pdbx_strand_id
1 'polypeptide(L)'
;MVFLPLALLETETIQSGWRSTGLQIISLPLAIAKAHARYIATSLTTALATISRLETEITHHTPSQPPTTADPTPNWTHTLHLLTTTLLALERRARLQSQLLTSISSLTSLHPHYKAHPTYSPLAPLHSLSESWAFDLITLPRRIANARAAITFLLQQRNAALNLRIAEASREMTQAALRDNATMKAIAILTMVFLPSMAVATWSSAGGGGGEVGSKWLWVFFAVAGPLTGGCGGVVGLDEEV
;
A
#
# COMPACT_ATOMS: atom_id res chain seq x y z
N MET A 1 -0.53 -29.13 -7.59
CA MET A 1 -1.22 -30.43 -7.68
C MET A 1 -1.16 -30.91 -9.12
N VAL A 2 -0.44 -31.99 -9.40
CA VAL A 2 -0.40 -32.62 -10.73
C VAL A 2 -1.73 -33.34 -10.94
N PHE A 3 -2.42 -33.05 -12.04
CA PHE A 3 -3.68 -33.69 -12.40
C PHE A 3 -3.39 -35.11 -12.92
N LEU A 4 -3.70 -36.13 -12.13
CA LEU A 4 -3.57 -37.54 -12.50
C LEU A 4 -4.96 -38.11 -12.84
N PRO A 5 -5.32 -38.20 -14.14
CA PRO A 5 -6.66 -38.60 -14.56
C PRO A 5 -6.99 -40.06 -14.19
N LEU A 6 -5.98 -40.93 -14.11
CA LEU A 6 -6.16 -42.34 -13.79
C LEU A 6 -6.52 -42.57 -12.31
N ALA A 7 -5.94 -41.78 -11.39
CA ALA A 7 -6.28 -41.82 -9.97
C ALA A 7 -7.73 -41.36 -9.69
N LEU A 8 -8.30 -40.53 -10.58
CA LEU A 8 -9.68 -40.08 -10.47
C LEU A 8 -10.69 -41.19 -10.81
N LEU A 9 -10.35 -42.04 -11.78
CA LEU A 9 -11.17 -43.19 -12.19
C LEU A 9 -11.15 -44.33 -11.17
N GLU A 10 -10.08 -44.47 -10.38
CA GLU A 10 -9.96 -45.51 -9.35
C GLU A 10 -10.98 -45.32 -8.21
N THR A 11 -11.44 -44.09 -7.99
CA THR A 11 -12.49 -43.75 -7.00
C THR A 11 -13.92 -43.85 -7.54
N GLU A 12 -14.10 -44.04 -8.85
CA GLU A 12 -15.41 -44.21 -9.48
C GLU A 12 -15.79 -45.70 -9.45
N THR A 13 -16.79 -46.05 -8.65
CA THR A 13 -17.42 -47.37 -8.73
C THR A 13 -18.19 -47.46 -10.05
N ILE A 14 -17.58 -48.07 -11.06
CA ILE A 14 -18.26 -48.37 -12.33
C ILE A 14 -19.44 -49.29 -12.00
N GLN A 15 -20.66 -48.76 -12.04
CA GLN A 15 -21.86 -49.58 -11.84
C GLN A 15 -21.88 -50.69 -12.90
N SER A 16 -22.11 -51.93 -12.47
CA SER A 16 -21.99 -53.13 -13.32
C SER A 16 -22.85 -53.09 -14.60
N GLY A 17 -23.97 -52.35 -14.58
CA GLY A 17 -24.83 -52.12 -15.74
C GLY A 17 -24.26 -51.20 -16.83
N TRP A 18 -23.10 -50.55 -16.61
CA TRP A 18 -22.52 -49.61 -17.57
C TRP A 18 -21.68 -50.28 -18.65
N ARG A 19 -21.25 -51.54 -18.43
CA ARG A 19 -20.46 -52.31 -19.39
C ARG A 19 -21.26 -52.72 -20.62
N SER A 20 -22.57 -52.92 -20.49
CA SER A 20 -23.46 -53.32 -21.58
C SER A 20 -24.06 -52.15 -22.37
N THR A 21 -23.92 -50.91 -21.88
CA THR A 21 -24.66 -49.73 -22.39
C THR A 21 -23.75 -48.67 -23.04
N GLY A 22 -22.43 -48.87 -23.06
CA GLY A 22 -21.47 -47.90 -23.62
C GLY A 22 -21.26 -46.65 -22.75
N LEU A 23 -21.80 -46.63 -21.53
CA LEU A 23 -21.79 -45.49 -20.61
C LEU A 23 -20.42 -45.12 -20.04
N GLN A 24 -19.39 -45.93 -20.31
CA GLN A 24 -18.02 -45.66 -19.87
C GLN A 24 -17.49 -44.33 -20.41
N ILE A 25 -17.99 -43.87 -21.56
CA ILE A 25 -17.60 -42.58 -22.17
C ILE A 25 -17.95 -41.39 -21.27
N ILE A 26 -19.01 -41.50 -20.46
CA ILE A 26 -19.47 -40.42 -19.56
C ILE A 26 -18.75 -40.45 -18.20
N SER A 27 -18.17 -41.59 -17.82
CA SER A 27 -17.49 -41.76 -16.53
C SER A 27 -16.31 -40.80 -16.34
N LEU A 28 -15.53 -40.56 -17.39
CA LEU A 28 -14.36 -39.67 -17.32
C LEU A 28 -14.77 -38.19 -17.17
N PRO A 29 -15.66 -37.62 -18.02
CA PRO A 29 -16.18 -36.26 -17.79
C PRO A 29 -16.83 -36.09 -16.42
N LEU A 30 -17.55 -37.10 -15.92
CA LEU A 30 -18.16 -37.07 -14.59
C LEU A 30 -17.13 -37.06 -13.47
N ALA A 31 -16.08 -37.89 -13.56
CA ALA A 31 -14.99 -37.93 -12.59
C ALA A 31 -14.25 -36.58 -12.54
N ILE A 32 -13.99 -35.98 -13.71
CA ILE A 32 -13.41 -34.64 -13.83
C ILE A 32 -14.31 -33.59 -13.18
N ALA A 33 -15.62 -33.66 -13.44
CA ALA A 33 -16.58 -32.75 -12.83
C ALA A 33 -16.56 -32.87 -11.30
N LYS A 34 -16.56 -34.07 -10.74
CA LYS A 34 -16.47 -34.28 -9.28
C LYS A 34 -15.16 -33.75 -8.70
N ALA A 35 -14.04 -33.94 -9.40
CA ALA A 35 -12.74 -33.40 -8.98
C ALA A 35 -12.73 -31.87 -8.93
N HIS A 36 -13.25 -31.24 -9.98
CA HIS A 36 -13.36 -29.79 -10.09
C HIS A 36 -14.30 -29.23 -9.01
N ALA A 37 -15.45 -29.85 -8.79
CA ALA A 37 -16.37 -29.49 -7.73
C ALA A 37 -15.69 -29.47 -6.35
N ARG A 38 -14.94 -30.53 -5.98
CA ARG A 38 -14.20 -30.59 -4.72
C ARG A 38 -13.10 -29.52 -4.63
N TYR A 39 -12.33 -29.35 -5.70
CA TYR A 39 -11.29 -28.32 -5.74
C TYR A 39 -11.87 -26.93 -5.52
N ILE A 40 -12.99 -26.62 -6.17
CA ILE A 40 -13.54 -25.28 -6.11
C ILE A 40 -14.18 -25.03 -4.75
N ALA A 41 -14.88 -26.02 -4.18
CA ALA A 41 -15.40 -25.92 -2.81
C ALA A 41 -14.27 -25.62 -1.80
N THR A 42 -13.19 -26.43 -1.80
CA THR A 42 -12.05 -26.25 -0.88
C THR A 42 -11.30 -24.92 -1.08
N SER A 43 -11.12 -24.50 -2.33
CA SER A 43 -10.44 -23.24 -2.65
C SER A 43 -11.29 -22.03 -2.25
N LEU A 44 -12.61 -22.11 -2.46
CA LEU A 44 -13.55 -21.06 -2.11
C LEU A 44 -13.68 -20.91 -0.59
N THR A 45 -13.78 -22.00 0.16
CA THR A 45 -13.79 -21.94 1.63
C THR A 45 -12.49 -21.34 2.18
N THR A 46 -11.36 -21.67 1.55
CA THR A 46 -10.06 -21.07 1.89
C THR A 46 -10.05 -19.57 1.61
N ALA A 47 -10.53 -19.14 0.44
CA ALA A 47 -10.62 -17.73 0.07
C ALA A 47 -11.58 -16.93 0.97
N LEU A 48 -12.71 -17.53 1.39
CA LEU A 48 -13.64 -16.92 2.33
C LEU A 48 -13.04 -16.78 3.74
N ALA A 49 -12.27 -17.77 4.19
CA ALA A 49 -11.57 -17.71 5.46
C ALA A 49 -10.48 -16.63 5.46
N THR A 50 -9.70 -16.53 4.38
CA THR A 50 -8.63 -15.53 4.28
C THR A 50 -9.18 -14.10 4.22
N ILE A 51 -10.26 -13.86 3.46
CA ILE A 51 -10.88 -12.53 3.43
C ILE A 51 -11.54 -12.17 4.76
N SER A 52 -12.21 -13.11 5.43
CA SER A 52 -12.77 -12.89 6.76
C SER A 52 -11.68 -12.52 7.77
N ARG A 53 -10.56 -13.24 7.74
CA ARG A 53 -9.42 -12.93 8.59
C ARG A 53 -8.86 -11.54 8.29
N LEU A 54 -8.71 -11.19 7.01
CA LEU A 54 -8.22 -9.89 6.59
C LEU A 54 -9.15 -8.75 7.04
N GLU A 55 -10.47 -8.93 6.92
CA GLU A 55 -11.47 -7.98 7.45
C GLU A 55 -11.35 -7.79 8.97
N THR A 56 -11.12 -8.88 9.73
CA THR A 56 -10.87 -8.77 11.18
C THR A 56 -9.56 -8.07 11.51
N GLU A 57 -8.49 -8.32 10.75
CA GLU A 57 -7.20 -7.65 10.95
C GLU A 57 -7.28 -6.15 10.66
N ILE A 58 -8.03 -5.75 9.62
CA ILE A 58 -8.25 -4.34 9.28
C ILE A 58 -9.07 -3.63 10.35
N THR A 59 -10.13 -4.26 10.86
CA THR A 59 -11.00 -3.64 11.87
C THR A 59 -10.33 -3.48 13.23
N HIS A 60 -9.46 -4.40 13.61
CA HIS A 60 -8.64 -4.28 14.83
C HIS A 60 -7.44 -3.35 14.67
N HIS A 61 -7.09 -2.94 13.45
CA HIS A 61 -5.95 -2.07 13.25
C HIS A 61 -6.24 -0.65 13.76
N THR A 62 -5.46 -0.23 14.77
CA THR A 62 -5.53 1.13 15.30
C THR A 62 -4.38 1.96 14.72
N PRO A 63 -4.65 3.09 14.04
CA PRO A 63 -3.63 3.88 13.35
C PRO A 63 -2.67 4.65 14.29
N SER A 64 -2.84 4.57 15.60
CA SER A 64 -2.07 5.33 16.60
C SER A 64 -0.85 4.58 17.17
N GLN A 65 -0.53 3.39 16.66
CA GLN A 65 0.55 2.57 17.23
C GLN A 65 1.94 3.13 16.84
N PRO A 66 2.90 3.24 17.80
CA PRO A 66 4.23 3.78 17.54
C PRO A 66 5.03 2.98 16.49
N PRO A 67 6.04 3.60 15.85
CA PRO A 67 6.74 3.09 14.66
C PRO A 67 7.58 1.82 14.86
N THR A 68 7.54 1.19 16.04
CA THR A 68 8.32 -0.01 16.36
C THR A 68 7.69 -1.30 15.85
N THR A 69 6.40 -1.30 15.50
CA THR A 69 5.72 -2.46 14.89
C THR A 69 5.73 -2.36 13.37
N ALA A 70 6.17 -3.43 12.71
CA ALA A 70 6.22 -3.51 11.25
C ALA A 70 4.85 -3.20 10.61
N ASP A 71 4.84 -2.37 9.58
CA ASP A 71 3.63 -1.95 8.88
C ASP A 71 2.92 -3.17 8.25
N PRO A 72 1.64 -3.45 8.59
CA PRO A 72 0.91 -4.60 8.05
C PRO A 72 0.26 -4.31 6.68
N THR A 73 0.17 -3.04 6.29
CA THR A 73 -0.45 -2.58 5.03
C THR A 73 0.11 -3.23 3.76
N PRO A 74 1.43 -3.45 3.56
CA PRO A 74 1.95 -4.16 2.38
C PRO A 74 1.51 -5.62 2.33
N ASN A 75 1.36 -6.27 3.49
CA ASN A 75 0.88 -7.66 3.54
C ASN A 75 -0.60 -7.73 3.15
N TRP A 76 -1.42 -6.79 3.61
CA TRP A 76 -2.84 -6.74 3.24
C TRP A 76 -3.05 -6.46 1.76
N THR A 77 -2.28 -5.56 1.15
CA THR A 77 -2.40 -5.30 -0.29
C THR A 77 -1.95 -6.50 -1.12
N HIS A 78 -0.88 -7.17 -0.70
CA HIS A 78 -0.40 -8.40 -1.34
C HIS A 78 -1.42 -9.54 -1.25
N THR A 79 -1.96 -9.80 -0.05
CA THR A 79 -2.98 -10.85 0.18
C THR A 79 -4.27 -10.57 -0.59
N LEU A 80 -4.70 -9.31 -0.68
CA LEU A 80 -5.86 -8.91 -1.48
C LEU A 80 -5.61 -9.12 -2.99
N HIS A 81 -4.39 -8.84 -3.47
CA HIS A 81 -4.01 -9.14 -4.84
C HIS A 81 -4.03 -10.66 -5.13
N LEU A 82 -3.49 -11.47 -4.22
CA LEU A 82 -3.57 -12.94 -4.32
C LEU A 82 -5.02 -13.45 -4.30
N LEU A 83 -5.89 -12.87 -3.45
CA LEU A 83 -7.31 -13.23 -3.43
C LEU A 83 -8.01 -12.90 -4.76
N THR A 84 -7.66 -11.78 -5.38
CA THR A 84 -8.21 -11.38 -6.68
C THR A 84 -7.79 -12.33 -7.79
N THR A 85 -6.51 -12.71 -7.85
CA THR A 85 -6.00 -13.64 -8.88
C THR A 85 -6.55 -15.05 -8.70
N THR A 86 -6.68 -15.52 -7.46
CA THR A 86 -7.30 -16.82 -7.15
C THR A 86 -8.79 -16.83 -7.48
N LEU A 87 -9.52 -15.74 -7.22
CA LEU A 87 -10.93 -15.60 -7.62
C LEU A 87 -11.11 -15.73 -9.13
N LEU A 88 -10.30 -15.05 -9.94
CA LEU A 88 -10.35 -15.16 -11.40
C LEU A 88 -10.12 -16.60 -11.87
N ALA A 89 -9.19 -17.31 -11.23
CA ALA A 89 -8.94 -18.72 -11.53
C ALA A 89 -10.14 -19.60 -11.15
N LEU A 90 -10.80 -19.32 -10.02
CA LEU A 90 -12.00 -20.04 -9.57
C LEU A 90 -13.21 -19.79 -10.49
N GLU A 91 -13.46 -18.54 -10.88
CA GLU A 91 -14.53 -18.18 -11.82
C GLU A 91 -14.38 -18.90 -13.16
N ARG A 92 -13.16 -18.88 -13.72
CA ARG A 92 -12.87 -19.60 -14.97
C ARG A 92 -13.16 -21.09 -14.84
N ARG A 93 -12.80 -21.70 -13.71
CA ARG A 93 -12.99 -23.13 -13.47
C ARG A 93 -14.45 -23.49 -13.17
N ALA A 94 -15.18 -22.62 -12.48
CA ALA A 94 -16.62 -22.75 -12.24
C ALA A 94 -17.41 -22.67 -13.54
N ARG A 95 -17.05 -21.74 -14.44
CA ARG A 95 -17.65 -21.65 -15.77
C ARG A 95 -17.41 -22.92 -16.58
N LEU A 96 -16.18 -23.46 -16.57
CA LEU A 96 -15.88 -24.73 -17.22
C LEU A 96 -16.73 -25.87 -16.65
N GLN A 97 -16.88 -25.95 -15.33
CA GLN A 97 -17.73 -26.94 -14.68
C GLN A 97 -19.19 -26.85 -15.16
N SER A 98 -19.76 -25.64 -15.20
CA SER A 98 -21.14 -25.44 -15.64
C SER A 98 -21.34 -25.90 -17.09
N GLN A 99 -20.39 -25.60 -17.97
CA GLN A 99 -20.40 -26.04 -19.37
C GLN A 99 -20.31 -27.56 -19.48
N LEU A 100 -19.48 -28.19 -18.64
CA LEU A 100 -19.31 -29.64 -18.58
C LEU A 100 -20.63 -30.32 -18.16
N LEU A 101 -21.26 -29.83 -17.09
CA LEU A 101 -22.55 -30.35 -16.61
C LEU A 101 -23.65 -30.21 -17.67
N THR A 102 -23.77 -29.05 -18.31
CA THR A 102 -24.73 -28.82 -19.40
C THR A 102 -24.46 -29.74 -20.60
N SER A 103 -23.19 -29.98 -20.93
CA SER A 103 -22.81 -30.88 -22.02
C SER A 103 -23.16 -32.35 -21.71
N ILE A 104 -22.93 -32.81 -20.48
CA ILE A 104 -23.35 -34.16 -20.04
C ILE A 104 -24.88 -34.26 -20.05
N SER A 105 -25.58 -33.24 -19.54
CA SER A 105 -27.05 -33.21 -19.54
C SER A 105 -27.63 -33.26 -20.96
N SER A 106 -27.03 -32.53 -21.91
CA SER A 106 -27.43 -32.56 -23.31
C SER A 106 -27.18 -33.94 -23.93
N LEU A 107 -25.98 -34.50 -23.74
CA LEU A 107 -25.60 -35.81 -24.28
C LEU A 107 -26.49 -36.94 -23.75
N THR A 108 -26.82 -36.91 -22.46
CA THR A 108 -27.74 -37.87 -21.83
C THR A 108 -29.18 -37.72 -22.33
N SER A 109 -29.64 -36.51 -22.64
CA SER A 109 -31.00 -36.27 -23.17
C SER A 109 -31.18 -36.69 -24.63
N LEU A 110 -30.13 -36.60 -25.45
CA LEU A 110 -30.18 -36.83 -26.90
C LEU A 110 -30.10 -38.32 -27.29
N HIS A 111 -29.52 -39.17 -26.44
CA HIS A 111 -29.31 -40.57 -26.80
C HIS A 111 -30.55 -41.45 -26.47
N PRO A 112 -31.07 -42.24 -27.43
CA PRO A 112 -32.31 -43.00 -27.28
C PRO A 112 -32.26 -44.09 -26.21
N HIS A 113 -31.07 -44.64 -25.90
CA HIS A 113 -30.86 -45.61 -24.80
C HIS A 113 -31.06 -45.02 -23.39
N TYR A 114 -31.13 -43.69 -23.26
CA TYR A 114 -31.11 -42.98 -21.98
C TYR A 114 -32.47 -42.37 -21.63
N LYS A 115 -33.44 -42.38 -22.56
CA LYS A 115 -34.83 -41.92 -22.33
C LYS A 115 -35.55 -42.65 -21.19
N ALA A 116 -35.10 -43.86 -20.83
CA ALA A 116 -35.68 -44.64 -19.73
C ALA A 116 -35.26 -44.14 -18.33
N HIS A 117 -34.22 -43.30 -18.23
CA HIS A 117 -33.73 -42.72 -16.97
C HIS A 117 -33.77 -41.17 -17.09
N PRO A 118 -34.95 -40.54 -16.92
CA PRO A 118 -35.17 -39.11 -17.20
C PRO A 118 -34.36 -38.16 -16.29
N THR A 119 -33.82 -38.66 -15.18
CA THR A 119 -32.89 -37.93 -14.30
C THR A 119 -31.68 -38.81 -14.07
N TYR A 120 -30.55 -38.44 -14.66
CA TYR A 120 -29.27 -39.07 -14.35
C TYR A 120 -28.90 -38.67 -12.90
N SER A 121 -29.27 -39.56 -11.98
CA SER A 121 -29.20 -39.38 -10.52
C SER A 121 -27.90 -38.73 -9.98
N PRO A 122 -26.69 -39.03 -10.50
CA PRO A 122 -25.47 -38.45 -9.93
C PRO A 122 -25.14 -37.03 -10.40
N LEU A 123 -25.91 -36.43 -11.33
CA LEU A 123 -25.75 -35.01 -11.70
C LEU A 123 -26.49 -34.05 -10.76
N ALA A 124 -27.61 -34.47 -10.18
CA ALA A 124 -28.40 -33.66 -9.25
C ALA A 124 -27.57 -33.04 -8.10
N PRO A 125 -26.72 -33.80 -7.37
CA PRO A 125 -25.90 -33.23 -6.30
C PRO A 125 -24.81 -32.28 -6.82
N LEU A 126 -24.35 -32.44 -8.08
CA LEU A 126 -23.38 -31.52 -8.69
C LEU A 126 -24.02 -30.20 -9.09
N HIS A 127 -25.29 -30.23 -9.53
CA HIS A 127 -26.08 -29.03 -9.80
C HIS A 127 -26.40 -28.27 -8.51
N SER A 128 -26.89 -28.96 -7.47
CA SER A 128 -27.15 -28.30 -6.18
C SER A 128 -25.88 -27.73 -5.58
N LEU A 129 -24.75 -28.45 -5.72
CA LEU A 129 -23.46 -27.87 -5.35
C LEU A 129 -23.23 -26.63 -6.20
N SER A 130 -23.28 -26.68 -7.56
CA SER A 130 -23.10 -25.54 -8.51
C SER A 130 -23.79 -24.24 -8.09
N GLU A 131 -25.01 -24.34 -7.58
CA GLU A 131 -25.80 -23.19 -7.15
C GLU A 131 -25.25 -22.53 -5.87
N SER A 132 -24.70 -23.31 -4.93
CA SER A 132 -24.20 -22.80 -3.64
C SER A 132 -22.99 -21.85 -3.78
N TRP A 133 -21.85 -22.33 -4.26
CA TRP A 133 -20.69 -21.53 -4.68
C TRP A 133 -20.96 -20.48 -5.77
N ALA A 134 -21.99 -20.61 -6.62
CA ALA A 134 -22.32 -19.54 -7.57
C ALA A 134 -22.71 -18.25 -6.83
N PHE A 135 -23.49 -18.37 -5.75
CA PHE A 135 -23.81 -17.25 -4.88
C PHE A 135 -22.55 -16.66 -4.21
N ASP A 136 -21.67 -17.52 -3.69
CA ASP A 136 -20.44 -17.08 -3.03
C ASP A 136 -19.49 -16.36 -4.01
N LEU A 137 -19.34 -16.86 -5.23
CA LEU A 137 -18.52 -16.24 -6.28
C LEU A 137 -19.03 -14.84 -6.67
N ILE A 138 -20.34 -14.60 -6.62
CA ILE A 138 -20.93 -13.28 -6.92
C ILE A 138 -20.66 -12.29 -5.77
N THR A 139 -20.63 -12.75 -4.53
CA THR A 139 -20.49 -11.87 -3.35
C THR A 139 -19.03 -11.56 -2.99
N LEU A 140 -18.10 -12.47 -3.26
CA LEU A 140 -16.68 -12.34 -2.91
C LEU A 140 -16.01 -11.08 -3.50
N PRO A 141 -16.23 -10.68 -4.77
CA PRO A 141 -15.66 -9.46 -5.33
C PRO A 141 -16.09 -8.19 -4.58
N ARG A 142 -17.34 -8.14 -4.11
CA ARG A 142 -17.87 -7.01 -3.33
C ARG A 142 -17.15 -6.91 -1.99
N ARG A 143 -16.88 -8.03 -1.32
CA ARG A 143 -16.10 -8.06 -0.08
C ARG A 143 -14.66 -7.61 -0.30
N ILE A 144 -14.01 -8.07 -1.38
CA ILE A 144 -12.66 -7.63 -1.75
C ILE A 144 -12.63 -6.11 -1.97
N ALA A 145 -13.61 -5.56 -2.68
CA ALA A 145 -13.71 -4.12 -2.93
C ALA A 145 -13.89 -3.32 -1.62
N ASN A 146 -14.74 -3.80 -0.71
CA ASN A 146 -14.95 -3.19 0.60
C ASN A 146 -13.66 -3.19 1.45
N ALA A 147 -12.96 -4.33 1.50
CA ALA A 147 -11.69 -4.45 2.21
C ALA A 147 -10.62 -3.50 1.63
N ARG A 148 -10.56 -3.40 0.29
CA ARG A 148 -9.64 -2.47 -0.40
C ARG A 148 -9.94 -1.02 -0.04
N ALA A 149 -11.22 -0.63 -0.03
CA ALA A 149 -11.64 0.72 0.32
C ALA A 149 -11.25 1.07 1.78
N ALA A 150 -11.44 0.13 2.71
CA ALA A 150 -11.03 0.30 4.11
C ALA A 150 -9.51 0.50 4.26
N ILE A 151 -8.69 -0.31 3.56
CA ILE A 151 -7.23 -0.15 3.57
C ILE A 151 -6.83 1.22 3.01
N THR A 152 -7.42 1.67 1.90
CA THR A 152 -7.11 2.99 1.33
C THR A 152 -7.48 4.13 2.25
N PHE A 153 -8.59 4.02 2.97
CA PHE A 153 -9.01 5.01 3.95
C PHE A 153 -8.01 5.10 5.11
N LEU A 154 -7.56 3.96 5.66
CA LEU A 154 -6.55 3.93 6.72
C LEU A 154 -5.21 4.55 6.28
N LEU A 155 -4.78 4.26 5.04
CA LEU A 155 -3.57 4.86 4.46
C LEU A 155 -3.70 6.38 4.30
N GLN A 156 -4.85 6.85 3.83
CA GLN A 156 -5.12 8.30 3.71
C GLN A 156 -5.11 8.98 5.07
N GLN A 157 -5.75 8.38 6.09
CA GLN A 157 -5.77 8.90 7.45
C GLN A 157 -4.35 9.00 8.03
N ARG A 158 -3.52 7.97 7.82
CA ARG A 158 -2.11 7.98 8.23
C ARG A 158 -1.31 9.07 7.53
N ASN A 159 -1.43 9.19 6.20
CA ASN A 159 -0.72 10.20 5.44
C ASN A 159 -1.13 11.62 5.86
N ALA A 160 -2.41 11.85 6.14
CA ALA A 160 -2.88 13.12 6.68
C ALA A 160 -2.24 13.42 8.05
N ALA A 161 -2.19 12.45 8.97
CA ALA A 161 -1.55 12.61 10.27
C ALA A 161 -0.03 12.87 10.17
N LEU A 162 0.66 12.20 9.25
CA LEU A 162 2.10 12.43 9.00
C LEU A 162 2.34 13.82 8.41
N ASN A 163 1.51 14.26 7.46
CA ASN A 163 1.62 15.59 6.88
C ASN A 163 1.44 16.70 7.92
N LEU A 164 0.53 16.52 8.89
CA LEU A 164 0.37 17.47 10.00
C LEU A 164 1.63 17.53 10.87
N ARG A 165 2.20 16.37 11.23
CA ARG A 165 3.46 16.32 12.02
C ARG A 165 4.64 16.96 11.27
N ILE A 166 4.73 16.74 9.97
CA ILE A 166 5.75 17.37 9.13
C ILE A 166 5.54 18.89 9.10
N ALA A 167 4.30 19.36 8.94
CA ALA A 167 3.99 20.79 8.96
C ALA A 167 4.33 21.44 10.32
N GLU A 168 4.04 20.77 11.43
CA GLU A 168 4.41 21.21 12.78
C GLU A 168 5.93 21.29 12.95
N ALA A 169 6.66 20.23 12.57
CA ALA A 169 8.11 20.20 12.63
C ALA A 169 8.76 21.24 11.71
N SER A 170 8.22 21.45 10.50
CA SER A 170 8.66 22.52 9.60
C SER A 170 8.43 23.89 10.21
N ARG A 171 7.27 24.13 10.85
CA ARG A 171 6.99 25.40 11.53
C ARG A 171 7.98 25.67 12.66
N GLU A 172 8.27 24.67 13.49
CA GLU A 172 9.26 24.79 14.57
C GLU A 172 10.66 25.05 14.00
N MET A 173 11.06 24.32 12.96
CA MET A 173 12.33 24.51 12.28
C MET A 173 12.45 25.90 11.65
N THR A 174 11.40 26.40 10.98
CA THR A 174 11.40 27.76 10.43
C THR A 174 11.49 28.80 11.52
N GLN A 175 10.81 28.61 12.66
CA GLN A 175 10.89 29.54 13.78
C GLN A 175 12.28 29.56 14.42
N ALA A 176 12.91 28.40 14.56
CA ALA A 176 14.30 28.30 15.00
C ALA A 176 15.26 28.98 13.99
N ALA A 177 15.09 28.71 12.69
CA ALA A 177 15.90 29.31 11.64
C ALA A 177 15.77 30.85 11.57
N LEU A 178 14.56 31.39 11.80
CA LEU A 178 14.34 32.83 11.88
C LEU A 178 15.07 33.45 13.07
N ARG A 179 15.07 32.77 14.23
CA ARG A 179 15.84 33.20 15.41
C ARG A 179 17.34 33.13 15.15
N ASP A 180 17.82 32.04 14.58
CA ASP A 180 19.24 31.86 14.25
C ASP A 180 19.70 32.93 13.25
N ASN A 181 18.89 33.23 12.22
CA ASN A 181 19.18 34.31 11.28
C ASN A 181 19.29 35.68 11.98
N ALA A 182 18.36 36.00 12.90
CA ALA A 182 18.44 37.23 13.67
C ALA A 182 19.72 37.30 14.55
N THR A 183 20.09 36.19 15.20
CA THR A 183 21.34 36.14 15.99
C THR A 183 22.59 36.25 15.11
N MET A 184 22.58 35.64 13.93
CA MET A 184 23.67 35.69 12.97
C MET A 184 23.87 37.13 12.48
N LYS A 185 22.79 37.81 12.12
CA LYS A 185 22.82 39.24 11.77
C LYS A 185 23.41 40.07 12.92
N ALA A 186 22.99 39.84 14.17
CA ALA A 186 23.50 40.57 15.32
C ALA A 186 25.01 40.37 15.55
N ILE A 187 25.50 39.13 15.47
CA ILE A 187 26.95 38.82 15.63
C ILE A 187 27.75 39.44 14.49
N ALA A 188 27.27 39.34 13.25
CA ALA A 188 27.93 39.94 12.09
C ALA A 188 28.05 41.47 12.25
N ILE A 189 26.98 42.14 12.66
CA ILE A 189 26.99 43.58 12.95
C ILE A 189 27.98 43.89 14.07
N LEU A 190 27.95 43.14 15.18
CA LEU A 190 28.85 43.36 16.31
C LEU A 190 30.32 43.23 15.87
N THR A 191 30.68 42.17 15.15
CA THR A 191 32.05 41.94 14.67
C THR A 191 32.50 42.98 13.64
N MET A 192 31.60 43.41 12.75
CA MET A 192 31.89 44.49 11.79
C MET A 192 32.20 45.83 12.48
N VAL A 193 31.59 46.13 13.63
CA VAL A 193 31.88 47.35 14.42
C VAL A 193 33.11 47.17 15.31
N PHE A 194 33.27 45.98 15.91
CA PHE A 194 34.29 45.73 16.92
C PHE A 194 35.69 45.54 16.32
N LEU A 195 35.80 44.87 15.17
CA LEU A 195 37.09 44.60 14.52
C LEU A 195 37.85 45.88 14.13
N PRO A 196 37.22 46.88 13.47
CA PRO A 196 37.89 48.17 13.20
C PRO A 196 38.27 48.91 14.49
N SER A 197 37.40 48.87 15.50
CA SER A 197 37.63 49.54 16.78
C SER A 197 38.81 48.93 17.55
N MET A 198 38.91 47.60 17.60
CA MET A 198 40.05 46.89 18.19
C MET A 198 41.36 47.17 17.45
N ALA A 199 41.35 47.28 16.12
CA ALA A 199 42.54 47.60 15.34
C ALA A 199 43.10 48.98 15.71
N VAL A 200 42.23 49.98 15.92
CA VAL A 200 42.63 51.32 16.38
C VAL A 200 43.18 51.27 17.80
N ALA A 201 42.52 50.58 18.73
CA ALA A 201 43.00 50.46 20.12
C ALA A 201 44.37 49.78 20.18
N THR A 202 44.56 48.72 19.40
CA THR A 202 45.84 47.98 19.32
C THR A 202 46.93 48.87 18.74
N TRP A 203 46.65 49.62 17.67
CA TRP A 203 47.60 50.58 17.07
C TRP A 203 48.00 51.68 18.05
N SER A 204 47.04 52.18 18.84
CA SER A 204 47.31 53.18 19.87
C SER A 204 48.14 52.63 21.04
N SER A 205 48.04 51.33 21.36
CA SER A 205 48.75 50.72 22.50
C SER A 205 50.11 50.12 22.15
N ALA A 206 50.29 49.61 20.92
CA ALA A 206 51.46 48.83 20.50
C ALA A 206 52.70 49.67 20.11
N GLY A 207 52.81 50.92 20.57
CA GLY A 207 54.06 51.68 20.45
C GLY A 207 54.19 52.58 19.22
N GLY A 208 53.13 53.29 18.84
CA GLY A 208 53.27 54.55 18.09
C GLY A 208 53.79 55.66 19.02
N GLY A 209 55.06 55.62 19.37
CA GLY A 209 55.70 56.68 20.15
C GLY A 209 55.62 58.04 19.41
N GLY A 210 55.19 59.08 20.13
CA GLY A 210 55.36 60.48 19.74
C GLY A 210 54.05 61.24 19.55
N GLY A 211 53.82 62.24 20.40
CA GLY A 211 52.67 63.12 20.37
C GLY A 211 52.43 63.80 19.02
N GLU A 212 51.19 64.29 18.87
CA GLU A 212 50.69 65.09 17.74
C GLU A 212 50.28 64.33 16.45
N VAL A 213 50.69 63.08 16.26
CA VAL A 213 50.30 62.29 15.05
C VAL A 213 48.91 61.63 15.18
N GLY A 214 48.44 61.37 16.40
CA GLY A 214 47.13 60.75 16.65
C GLY A 214 45.94 61.59 16.15
N SER A 215 46.04 62.92 16.17
CA SER A 215 44.97 63.83 15.75
C SER A 215 44.82 63.92 14.22
N LYS A 216 45.92 63.79 13.46
CA LYS A 216 45.90 63.88 11.98
C LYS A 216 45.37 62.63 11.28
N TRP A 217 45.50 61.45 11.87
CA TRP A 217 45.02 60.18 11.29
C TRP A 217 43.64 59.73 11.79
N LEU A 218 43.12 60.35 12.86
CA LEU A 218 41.78 60.07 13.39
C LEU A 218 40.66 60.32 12.36
N TRP A 219 40.85 61.31 11.48
CA TRP A 219 39.90 61.64 10.41
C TRP A 219 39.82 60.54 9.33
N VAL A 220 40.92 59.83 9.07
CA VAL A 220 40.95 58.68 8.15
C VAL A 220 40.18 57.49 8.74
N PHE A 221 40.23 57.29 10.06
CA PHE A 221 39.39 56.29 10.73
C PHE A 221 37.90 56.63 10.58
N PHE A 222 37.47 57.86 10.86
CA PHE A 222 36.06 58.25 10.64
C PHE A 222 35.65 58.20 9.17
N ALA A 223 36.56 58.50 8.23
CA ALA A 223 36.32 58.44 6.79
C ALA A 223 36.27 57.02 6.22
N VAL A 224 36.84 56.00 6.89
CA VAL A 224 36.80 54.60 6.45
C VAL A 224 35.79 53.78 7.27
N ALA A 225 35.84 53.88 8.60
CA ALA A 225 34.93 53.18 9.50
C ALA A 225 33.50 53.75 9.43
N GLY A 226 33.34 55.07 9.20
CA GLY A 226 32.03 55.70 9.03
C GLY A 226 31.25 55.13 7.84
N PRO A 227 31.81 55.09 6.62
CA PRO A 227 31.15 54.46 5.47
C PRO A 227 30.98 52.95 5.61
N LEU A 228 31.94 52.23 6.20
CA LEU A 228 31.78 50.79 6.45
C LEU A 228 30.63 50.48 7.42
N THR A 229 30.48 51.30 8.47
CA THR A 229 29.42 51.12 9.47
C THR A 229 28.06 51.64 8.96
N GLY A 230 28.04 52.80 8.30
CA GLY A 230 26.83 53.37 7.70
C GLY A 230 26.32 52.60 6.48
N GLY A 231 27.22 52.07 5.65
CA GLY A 231 26.88 51.21 4.51
C GLY A 231 26.28 49.87 4.95
N CYS A 232 26.78 49.27 6.03
CA CYS A 232 26.21 48.02 6.56
C CYS A 232 24.85 48.22 7.24
N GLY A 233 24.63 49.35 7.93
CA GLY A 233 23.31 49.71 8.46
C GLY A 233 22.27 49.93 7.36
N GLY A 234 22.68 50.53 6.23
CA GLY A 234 21.81 50.74 5.06
C GLY A 234 21.43 49.45 4.32
N VAL A 235 22.32 48.45 4.27
CA VAL A 235 22.02 47.14 3.62
C VAL A 235 21.08 46.29 4.48
N VAL A 236 21.14 46.42 5.81
CA VAL A 236 20.23 45.69 6.71
C VAL A 236 18.85 46.36 6.79
N GLY A 237 18.76 47.68 6.67
CA GLY A 237 17.49 48.42 6.66
C GLY A 237 16.65 48.27 5.38
N LEU A 238 17.24 47.82 4.27
CA LEU A 238 16.52 47.58 3.01
C LEU A 238 15.74 46.26 2.98
N ASP A 239 16.04 45.32 3.88
CA ASP A 239 15.30 44.04 4.01
C ASP A 239 14.07 44.14 4.92
N GLU A 240 13.79 45.29 5.54
CA GLU A 240 12.69 45.47 6.51
C GLU A 240 11.43 46.14 5.92
N GLU A 241 11.45 46.54 4.63
CA GLU A 241 10.30 47.17 3.92
C GLU A 241 9.62 46.30 2.83
N VAL A 242 9.80 44.98 2.79
CA VAL A 242 9.05 44.08 1.88
C VAL A 242 8.42 42.89 2.61
#